data_AF-A0A1W9R549-F1
#
_entry.id   AF-A0A1W9R549-F1
#
_cell.length_a   1.000
_cell.length_b   1.000
_cell.length_c   1.000
_cell.angle_alpha   90.00
_cell.angle_beta   90.00
_cell.angle_gamma   90.00
#
_symmetry.space_group_name_H-M   'P 1'
#
loop_
_entity.id
_entity.type
_entity.pdbx_description
1 polymer ?
#
loop_
_entity_poly.entity_id
_entity_poly.type
_entity_poly.pdbx_seq_one_letter_code
_entity_poly.pdbx_strand_id
1 'polypeptide(L)'
;MWENKISKKVKPLFLTYTNGIFHFREYEFEDSYLYNSLVLKREKKNTISEGAINTETIQKILNSVKRIKEPKFAFPQADSFAKVINRCELLNEYVILDRDYITENYDFDSRQTNYYTDAARYLGLVDKKFEIGKVKNRLSRKL
;
A
#
# COMPACT_ATOMS: atom_id res chain seq x y z
N MET A 1 -26.93 -5.26 30.51
CA MET A 1 -26.05 -5.31 29.34
C MET A 1 -26.86 -5.64 28.09
N TRP A 2 -26.55 -5.03 26.95
CA TRP A 2 -27.28 -5.22 25.68
C TRP A 2 -27.28 -6.67 25.16
N GLU A 3 -26.35 -7.50 25.65
CA GLU A 3 -26.21 -8.93 25.35
C GLU A 3 -27.51 -9.72 25.53
N ASN A 4 -28.29 -9.42 26.56
CA ASN A 4 -29.56 -10.11 26.85
C ASN A 4 -30.77 -9.50 26.11
N LYS A 5 -30.57 -8.45 25.31
CA LYS A 5 -31.63 -7.75 24.56
C LYS A 5 -31.59 -8.03 23.05
N ILE A 6 -30.52 -8.67 22.55
CA ILE A 6 -30.35 -8.96 21.13
C ILE A 6 -30.24 -10.48 20.95
N SER A 7 -31.15 -11.07 20.17
CA SER A 7 -31.15 -12.51 19.86
C SER A 7 -30.16 -12.90 18.76
N LYS A 8 -29.68 -11.93 17.98
CA LYS A 8 -28.69 -12.13 16.90
C LYS A 8 -27.29 -11.82 17.39
N LYS A 9 -26.32 -12.66 17.03
CA LYS A 9 -24.90 -12.40 17.29
C LYS A 9 -24.45 -11.12 16.56
N VAL A 10 -23.94 -10.15 17.31
CA VAL A 10 -23.31 -8.95 16.76
C VAL A 10 -21.90 -9.30 16.28
N LYS A 11 -21.54 -8.87 15.07
CA LYS A 11 -20.22 -9.11 14.48
C LYS A 11 -19.50 -7.78 14.25
N PRO A 12 -18.51 -7.43 15.08
CA PRO A 12 -17.63 -6.30 14.83
C PRO A 12 -16.90 -6.47 13.49
N LEU A 13 -17.10 -5.51 12.59
CA LEU A 13 -16.41 -5.46 11.31
C LEU A 13 -15.59 -4.17 11.22
N PHE A 14 -14.29 -4.32 10.98
CA PHE A 14 -13.41 -3.21 10.68
C PHE A 14 -13.10 -3.20 9.18
N LEU A 15 -13.40 -2.09 8.53
CA LEU A 15 -13.16 -1.88 7.11
C LEU A 15 -11.98 -0.92 6.93
N THR A 16 -10.98 -1.35 6.18
CA THR A 16 -9.91 -0.46 5.69
C THR A 16 -9.84 -0.52 4.19
N TYR A 17 -9.66 0.63 3.54
CA TYR A 17 -9.41 0.73 2.10
C TYR A 17 -7.98 1.21 1.86
N THR A 18 -7.21 0.46 1.09
CA THR A 18 -5.83 0.83 0.74
C THR A 18 -5.44 0.18 -0.58
N ASN A 19 -4.73 0.91 -1.45
CA ASN A 19 -4.25 0.39 -2.74
C ASN A 19 -5.36 -0.29 -3.58
N GLY A 20 -6.55 0.32 -3.65
CA GLY A 20 -7.68 -0.25 -4.41
C GLY A 20 -8.33 -1.50 -3.78
N ILE A 21 -7.89 -1.92 -2.58
CA ILE A 21 -8.37 -3.14 -1.91
C ILE A 21 -9.17 -2.76 -0.66
N PHE A 22 -10.39 -3.28 -0.58
CA PHE A 22 -11.22 -3.26 0.62
C PHE A 22 -10.90 -4.47 1.49
N HIS A 23 -10.38 -4.23 2.68
CA HIS A 23 -10.12 -5.25 3.69
C HIS A 23 -11.24 -5.23 4.73
N PHE A 24 -12.02 -6.29 4.77
CA PHE A 24 -13.03 -6.52 5.80
C PHE A 24 -12.46 -7.47 6.84
N ARG A 25 -12.35 -7.01 8.08
CA ARG A 25 -11.85 -7.80 9.21
C ARG A 25 -12.96 -7.98 10.23
N GLU A 26 -13.39 -9.23 10.42
CA GLU A 26 -14.30 -9.62 11.48
C GLU A 26 -13.49 -9.90 12.74
N TYR A 27 -13.81 -9.17 13.80
CA TYR A 27 -13.21 -9.35 15.12
C TYR A 27 -14.23 -9.86 16.12
N GLU A 28 -13.73 -10.50 17.17
CA GLU A 28 -14.52 -10.96 18.30
C GLU A 28 -13.73 -10.67 19.58
N PHE A 29 -14.43 -10.28 20.65
CA PHE A 29 -13.85 -10.29 21.99
C PHE A 29 -14.08 -11.68 22.57
N GLU A 30 -13.02 -12.42 22.87
CA GLU A 30 -13.15 -13.73 23.52
C GLU A 30 -13.67 -13.61 24.96
N ASP A 31 -13.36 -12.48 25.60
CA ASP A 31 -13.89 -12.07 26.91
C ASP A 31 -14.40 -10.63 26.83
N SER A 32 -15.71 -10.45 27.01
CA SER A 32 -16.37 -9.15 26.92
C SER A 32 -15.99 -8.16 28.02
N TYR A 33 -15.32 -8.61 29.10
CA TYR A 33 -14.82 -7.77 30.18
C TYR A 33 -13.35 -7.36 30.02
N LEU A 34 -12.63 -7.94 29.05
CA LEU A 34 -11.23 -7.65 28.78
C LEU A 34 -11.08 -6.95 27.43
N TYR A 35 -10.73 -5.66 27.44
CA TYR A 35 -10.60 -4.86 26.21
C TYR A 35 -9.52 -5.39 25.25
N ASN A 36 -8.54 -6.14 25.76
CA ASN A 36 -7.45 -6.72 25.00
C ASN A 36 -7.71 -8.18 24.58
N SER A 37 -8.93 -8.72 24.78
CA SER A 37 -9.34 -10.05 24.28
C SER A 37 -9.76 -10.06 22.81
N LEU A 38 -9.53 -8.95 22.10
CA LEU A 38 -9.92 -8.77 20.70
C LEU A 38 -9.07 -9.68 19.79
N VAL A 39 -9.73 -10.59 19.08
CA VAL A 39 -9.09 -11.51 18.14
C VAL A 39 -9.66 -11.35 16.73
N LEU A 40 -8.80 -11.47 15.72
CA LEU A 40 -9.20 -11.48 14.31
C LEU A 40 -9.78 -12.86 13.96
N LYS A 41 -11.07 -12.93 13.64
CA LYS A 41 -11.74 -14.19 13.25
C LYS A 41 -11.63 -14.47 11.75
N ARG A 42 -11.74 -13.43 10.93
CA ARG A 42 -11.72 -13.57 9.47
C ARG A 42 -11.28 -12.27 8.80
N GLU A 43 -10.49 -12.40 7.73
CA GLU A 43 -10.24 -11.32 6.77
C GLU A 43 -10.79 -11.69 5.40
N LYS A 44 -11.43 -10.73 4.70
CA LYS A 44 -11.74 -10.83 3.28
C LYS A 44 -11.24 -9.58 2.56
N LYS A 45 -10.52 -9.79 1.46
CA LYS A 45 -10.01 -8.73 0.59
C LYS A 45 -10.82 -8.71 -0.70
N ASN A 46 -11.32 -7.55 -1.11
CA ASN A 46 -12.11 -7.39 -2.32
C ASN A 46 -11.61 -6.17 -3.09
N THR A 47 -11.66 -6.22 -4.42
CA THR A 47 -11.39 -5.07 -5.30
C THR A 47 -12.67 -4.74 -6.07
N ILE A 48 -12.85 -3.48 -6.40
CA ILE A 48 -13.88 -3.04 -7.36
C ILE A 48 -13.13 -2.69 -8.64
N SER A 49 -12.84 -3.70 -9.46
CA SER A 49 -12.07 -3.53 -10.70
C SER A 49 -12.75 -4.28 -11.85
N GLU A 50 -12.86 -3.62 -12.99
CA GLU A 50 -13.27 -4.27 -14.23
C GLU A 50 -12.10 -5.07 -14.82
N GLY A 51 -12.30 -6.37 -15.00
CA GLY A 51 -11.31 -7.27 -15.59
C GLY A 51 -10.48 -8.04 -14.55
N ALA A 52 -10.51 -9.36 -14.65
CA ALA A 52 -9.57 -10.22 -13.94
C ALA A 52 -8.30 -10.38 -14.80
N ILE A 53 -7.13 -10.36 -14.15
CA ILE A 53 -5.92 -10.86 -14.79
C ILE A 53 -6.14 -12.35 -15.04
N ASN A 54 -6.16 -12.75 -16.31
CA ASN A 54 -6.28 -14.13 -16.74
C ASN A 54 -5.02 -14.53 -17.52
N THR A 55 -4.91 -15.81 -17.86
CA THR A 55 -3.74 -16.36 -18.56
C THR A 55 -3.49 -15.67 -19.91
N GLU A 56 -4.54 -15.30 -20.63
CA GLU A 56 -4.41 -14.59 -21.91
C GLU A 56 -3.82 -13.19 -21.72
N THR A 57 -4.28 -12.45 -20.71
CA THR A 57 -3.73 -11.14 -20.34
C THR A 57 -2.25 -11.26 -20.00
N ILE A 58 -1.87 -12.27 -19.21
CA ILE A 58 -0.46 -12.54 -18.87
C ILE A 58 0.36 -12.82 -20.14
N GLN A 59 -0.14 -13.69 -21.03
CA GLN A 59 0.55 -14.03 -22.27
C GLN A 59 0.73 -12.82 -23.19
N LYS A 60 -0.30 -11.97 -23.31
CA LYS A 60 -0.24 -10.73 -24.08
C LYS A 60 0.81 -9.77 -23.52
N ILE A 61 0.87 -9.60 -22.20
CA ILE A 61 1.89 -8.76 -21.55
C ILE A 61 3.29 -9.32 -21.80
N LEU A 62 3.49 -10.63 -21.61
CA LEU A 62 4.78 -11.28 -21.84
C LEU A 62 5.28 -11.11 -23.27
N ASN A 63 4.39 -11.18 -24.25
CA ASN A 63 4.73 -11.04 -25.65
C ASN A 63 4.93 -9.59 -26.11
N SER A 64 4.34 -8.61 -25.40
CA SER A 64 4.38 -7.19 -25.77
C SER A 64 5.42 -6.37 -25.00
N VAL A 65 5.85 -6.84 -23.84
CA VAL A 65 6.79 -6.10 -22.98
C VAL A 65 8.16 -5.96 -23.65
N LYS A 66 8.67 -4.74 -23.71
CA LYS A 66 10.04 -4.47 -24.19
C LYS A 66 11.03 -4.87 -23.12
N ARG A 67 11.99 -5.72 -23.47
CA ARG A 67 13.14 -6.04 -22.61
C ARG A 67 14.00 -4.78 -22.47
N ILE A 68 14.15 -4.30 -21.23
CA ILE A 68 15.01 -3.18 -20.88
C ILE A 68 16.20 -3.70 -20.05
N LYS A 69 17.31 -2.98 -20.09
CA LYS A 69 18.46 -3.28 -19.22
C LYS A 69 18.08 -2.98 -17.77
N GLU A 70 18.50 -3.85 -16.86
CA GLU A 70 18.36 -3.63 -15.43
C GLU A 70 19.02 -2.29 -15.01
N PRO A 71 18.36 -1.49 -14.16
CA PRO A 71 18.93 -0.23 -13.70
C PRO A 71 20.26 -0.44 -12.96
N LYS A 72 21.16 0.55 -13.04
CA LYS A 72 22.49 0.47 -12.40
C LYS A 72 22.48 0.67 -10.88
N PHE A 73 21.36 1.09 -10.31
CA PHE A 73 21.25 1.32 -8.87
C PHE A 73 20.76 0.03 -8.18
N ALA A 74 21.06 -0.09 -6.88
CA ALA A 74 20.87 -1.32 -6.13
C ALA A 74 19.43 -1.84 -6.21
N PHE A 75 19.29 -3.17 -6.30
CA PHE A 75 17.99 -3.81 -6.24
C PHE A 75 17.33 -3.53 -4.88
N PRO A 76 16.08 -3.04 -4.87
CA PRO A 76 15.42 -2.63 -3.65
C PRO A 76 14.99 -3.83 -2.79
N GLN A 77 15.22 -3.76 -1.48
CA GLN A 77 14.74 -4.75 -0.50
C GLN A 77 13.36 -4.36 0.06
N ALA A 78 12.41 -4.01 -0.80
CA ALA A 78 11.04 -3.72 -0.38
C ALA A 78 10.24 -5.01 -0.24
N ASP A 79 9.82 -5.33 0.98
CA ASP A 79 9.03 -6.52 1.32
C ASP A 79 7.52 -6.40 1.00
N SER A 80 7.06 -5.18 0.68
CA SER A 80 5.64 -4.87 0.48
C SER A 80 5.43 -3.92 -0.69
N PHE A 81 4.86 -4.44 -1.77
CA PHE A 81 4.47 -3.63 -2.93
C PHE A 81 3.35 -2.64 -2.59
N ALA A 82 2.46 -2.96 -1.65
CA ALA A 82 1.40 -2.04 -1.21
C ALA A 82 1.98 -0.73 -0.65
N LYS A 83 3.10 -0.80 0.06
CA LYS A 83 3.80 0.42 0.54
C LYS A 83 4.45 1.21 -0.59
N VAL A 84 4.90 0.55 -1.66
CA VAL A 84 5.38 1.22 -2.88
C VAL A 84 4.22 1.97 -3.56
N ILE A 85 3.04 1.37 -3.64
CA ILE A 85 1.86 2.04 -4.22
C ILE A 85 1.38 3.20 -3.35
N ASN A 86 1.25 3.00 -2.04
CA ASN A 86 0.89 4.09 -1.12
C ASN A 86 1.83 5.29 -1.27
N ARG A 87 3.13 5.01 -1.45
CA ARG A 87 4.12 6.04 -1.75
C ARG A 87 3.83 6.81 -3.04
N CYS A 88 3.40 6.12 -4.09
CA CYS A 88 3.00 6.73 -5.36
C CYS A 88 1.70 7.54 -5.21
N GLU A 89 0.72 7.05 -4.45
CA GLU A 89 -0.54 7.76 -4.14
C GLU A 89 -0.26 9.09 -3.44
N LEU A 90 0.62 9.09 -2.43
CA LEU A 90 1.04 10.33 -1.75
C LEU A 90 1.74 11.30 -2.71
N LEU A 91 2.62 10.79 -3.59
CA LEU A 91 3.28 11.64 -4.58
C LEU A 91 2.30 12.19 -5.63
N ASN A 92 1.21 11.48 -5.91
CA ASN A 92 0.13 11.95 -6.78
C ASN A 92 -0.64 13.11 -6.15
N GLU A 93 -0.92 13.02 -4.84
CA GLU A 93 -1.68 14.04 -4.10
C GLU A 93 -0.88 15.33 -3.90
N TYR A 94 0.39 15.21 -3.48
CA TYR A 94 1.21 16.37 -3.12
C TYR A 94 2.16 16.87 -4.22
N VAL A 95 2.19 16.19 -5.38
CA VAL A 95 3.00 16.48 -6.59
C VAL A 95 4.52 16.34 -6.39
N ILE A 96 5.06 16.86 -5.29
CA ILE A 96 6.46 16.74 -4.89
C ILE A 96 6.54 16.63 -3.36
N LEU A 97 7.16 15.56 -2.85
CA LEU A 97 7.35 15.37 -1.42
C LEU A 97 8.82 15.54 -1.02
N ASP A 98 9.04 16.42 -0.03
CA ASP A 98 10.31 16.50 0.72
C ASP A 98 10.38 15.37 1.74
N ARG A 99 11.58 14.83 1.97
CA ARG A 99 11.81 13.67 2.85
C ARG A 99 11.28 13.92 4.26
N ASP A 100 11.60 15.09 4.80
CA ASP A 100 11.33 15.41 6.20
C ASP A 100 9.82 15.54 6.46
N TYR A 101 9.06 16.10 5.51
CA TYR A 101 7.59 16.17 5.57
C TYR A 101 6.93 14.79 5.68
N ILE A 102 7.47 13.77 5.01
CA ILE A 102 6.90 12.41 5.00
C ILE A 102 7.16 11.70 6.32
N THR A 103 8.39 11.83 6.84
CA THR A 103 8.77 11.22 8.12
C THR A 103 7.97 11.84 9.26
N GLU A 104 7.69 13.14 9.22
CA GLU A 104 6.92 13.85 10.24
C GLU A 104 5.41 13.56 10.19
N ASN A 105 4.81 13.45 9.00
CA ASN A 105 3.34 13.41 8.86
C ASN A 105 2.74 12.01 8.64
N TYR A 106 3.55 11.00 8.29
CA TYR A 106 3.04 9.69 7.87
C TYR A 106 3.61 8.49 8.65
N ASP A 107 4.20 8.73 9.83
CA ASP A 107 4.75 7.70 10.74
C ASP A 107 5.65 6.67 10.03
N PHE A 108 6.37 7.12 9.00
CA PHE A 108 7.36 6.29 8.33
C PHE A 108 8.70 6.46 9.04
N ASP A 109 9.25 5.37 9.56
CA ASP A 109 10.67 5.33 9.91
C ASP A 109 11.51 5.75 8.70
N SER A 110 12.42 6.70 8.90
CA SER A 110 13.24 7.29 7.83
C SER A 110 13.99 6.26 6.98
N ARG A 111 14.31 5.07 7.53
CA ARG A 111 14.92 3.96 6.79
C ARG A 111 13.90 3.30 5.85
N GLN A 112 12.68 3.06 6.33
CA GLN A 112 11.58 2.49 5.53
C GLN A 112 11.23 3.40 4.34
N THR A 113 11.21 4.72 4.54
CA THR A 113 10.90 5.68 3.47
C THR A 113 11.86 5.58 2.28
N ASN A 114 13.15 5.37 2.55
CA ASN A 114 14.16 5.24 1.50
C ASN A 114 13.99 3.93 0.73
N TYR A 115 13.74 2.80 1.41
CA TYR A 115 13.56 1.51 0.73
C TYR A 115 12.39 1.50 -0.24
N TYR A 116 11.21 2.00 0.16
CA TYR A 116 10.05 2.01 -0.75
C TYR A 116 10.17 3.10 -1.83
N THR A 117 10.83 4.23 -1.55
CA THR A 117 11.10 5.24 -2.58
C THR A 117 12.09 4.71 -3.62
N ASP A 118 13.17 4.04 -3.22
CA ASP A 118 14.12 3.44 -4.15
C ASP A 118 13.51 2.25 -4.90
N ALA A 119 12.58 1.51 -4.30
CA ALA A 119 11.80 0.50 -5.00
C ALA A 119 10.90 1.10 -6.09
N ALA A 120 10.20 2.20 -5.79
CA ALA A 120 9.40 2.91 -6.78
C ALA A 120 10.26 3.44 -7.93
N ARG A 121 11.47 3.93 -7.62
CA ARG A 121 12.46 4.37 -8.63
C ARG A 121 12.96 3.20 -9.47
N TYR A 122 13.22 2.04 -8.86
CA TYR A 122 13.64 0.82 -9.55
C TYR A 122 12.63 0.37 -10.59
N LEU A 123 11.35 0.49 -10.26
CA LEU A 123 10.25 0.18 -11.17
C LEU A 123 9.96 1.29 -12.19
N GLY A 124 10.67 2.42 -12.11
CA GLY A 124 10.46 3.57 -13.00
C GLY A 124 9.14 4.33 -12.76
N LEU A 125 8.57 4.21 -11.56
CA LEU A 125 7.35 4.89 -11.14
C LEU A 125 7.62 6.29 -10.56
N VAL A 126 8.82 6.48 -10.00
CA VAL A 126 9.23 7.72 -9.33
C VAL A 126 10.56 8.22 -9.88
N ASP A 127 10.64 9.53 -10.12
CA ASP A 127 11.86 10.24 -10.43
C ASP A 127 12.37 10.98 -9.20
N LYS A 128 13.70 10.98 -9.02
CA LYS A 128 14.40 11.78 -8.00
C LYS A 128 14.95 13.05 -8.65
N LYS A 129 14.66 14.21 -8.06
CA LYS A 129 15.21 15.51 -8.45
C LYS A 129 16.01 16.11 -7.29
N PHE A 130 17.09 16.81 -7.64
CA PHE A 130 17.83 17.66 -6.72
C PHE A 130 17.44 19.10 -7.00
N GLU A 131 16.83 19.78 -6.02
CA GLU A 131 16.49 21.20 -6.10
C GLU A 131 16.95 21.88 -4.81
N ILE A 132 17.75 22.94 -4.93
CA ILE A 132 18.16 23.81 -3.81
C ILE A 132 18.74 23.01 -2.62
N GLY A 133 19.65 22.08 -2.90
CA GLY A 133 20.31 21.25 -1.88
C GLY A 133 19.43 20.17 -1.24
N LYS A 134 18.15 20.08 -1.61
CA LYS A 134 17.22 19.06 -1.11
C LYS A 134 16.88 18.02 -2.17
N VAL A 135 16.66 16.80 -1.70
CA VAL A 135 16.16 15.69 -2.50
C VAL A 135 14.65 15.77 -2.56
N LYS A 136 14.09 15.86 -3.76
CA LYS A 136 12.66 15.86 -4.03
C LYS A 136 12.28 14.66 -4.88
N ASN A 137 11.16 14.02 -4.57
CA ASN A 137 10.63 12.90 -5.35
C ASN A 137 9.33 13.31 -6.04
N ARG A 138 9.09 12.79 -7.24
CA ARG A 138 7.84 12.99 -8.00
C ARG A 138 7.50 11.74 -8.81
N LEU A 139 6.25 11.57 -9.21
CA LEU A 139 5.87 10.51 -10.14
C LEU A 139 6.56 10.71 -11.50
N SER A 140 7.03 9.61 -12.08
CA SER A 140 7.56 9.60 -13.44
C SER A 140 6.41 9.81 -14.43
N ARG A 141 6.62 10.57 -15.51
CA ARG A 141 5.62 10.85 -16.57
C ARG A 141 5.19 9.63 -17.40
N LYS A 142 5.47 8.41 -16.95
CA LYS A 142 5.27 7.16 -17.70
C LYS A 142 3.90 6.50 -17.46
N LEU A 143 2.98 7.16 -16.78
CA LEU A 143 1.60 6.73 -16.60
C LEU A 143 0.68 7.59 -17.47
#